data_AF-A0A7D5MQ12-F1
#
_entry.id   AF-A0A7D5MQ12-F1
#
_cell.length_a   1.000
_cell.length_b   1.000
_cell.length_c   1.000
_cell.angle_alpha   90.00
_cell.angle_beta   90.00
_cell.angle_gamma   90.00
#
_symmetry.space_group_name_H-M   'P 1'
#
loop_
_entity.id
_entity.type
_entity.pdbx_description
1 polymer ?
#
loop_
_entity_poly.entity_id
_entity_poly.type
_entity_poly.pdbx_seq_one_letter_code
_entity_poly.pdbx_strand_id
1 'polypeptide(L)'
;MEKSRRVLQQYPYGQNDRIAPDSFRYKRSSSCIHYETFKKTLPFMVEHLSPEEKENIEIVFSRLVNNPKGLYALIDYLNFKGDGTSEKETYNGQGWGLLQVLQGISPYSRDIVASFVDRAKILLTQRVRNSPPDRNEQKWLKGWLNRVDTYLE
;
A
#
# COMPACT_ATOMS: atom_id res chain seq x y z
N MET A 1 -20.86 32.61 -15.54
CA MET A 1 -19.79 33.58 -15.20
C MET A 1 -19.78 33.65 -13.68
N GLU A 2 -18.74 33.42 -12.91
CA GLU A 2 -17.31 33.33 -13.14
C GLU A 2 -16.74 32.64 -11.87
N LYS A 3 -15.97 31.59 -12.09
CA LYS A 3 -14.81 31.09 -11.31
C LYS A 3 -14.74 31.41 -9.81
N SER A 4 -14.79 30.36 -8.99
CA SER A 4 -14.01 30.31 -7.75
C SER A 4 -12.93 29.23 -7.89
N ARG A 5 -11.68 29.68 -7.94
CA ARG A 5 -10.45 28.92 -8.19
C ARG A 5 -9.65 28.80 -6.88
N ARG A 6 -9.12 27.59 -6.64
CA ARG A 6 -8.00 27.19 -5.75
C ARG A 6 -8.31 27.18 -4.25
N VAL A 7 -7.86 26.20 -3.47
CA VAL A 7 -6.50 25.64 -3.42
C VAL A 7 -6.51 24.11 -3.32
N LEU A 8 -5.93 23.44 -4.33
CA LEU A 8 -5.50 22.05 -4.24
C LEU A 8 -4.21 22.02 -3.41
N GLN A 9 -4.25 21.37 -2.26
CA GLN A 9 -3.07 21.09 -1.45
C GLN A 9 -2.28 19.97 -2.15
N GLN A 10 -1.30 20.36 -2.95
CA GLN A 10 -0.30 19.48 -3.55
C GLN A 10 0.55 18.86 -2.46
N TYR A 11 0.50 17.54 -2.31
CA TYR A 11 1.52 16.78 -1.56
C TYR A 11 2.68 16.46 -2.51
N PRO A 12 3.90 16.96 -2.27
CA PRO A 12 5.05 16.70 -3.12
C PRO A 12 5.71 15.38 -2.70
N TYR A 13 5.59 14.34 -3.53
CA TYR A 13 6.40 13.12 -3.38
C TYR A 13 7.69 13.26 -4.19
N GLY A 14 8.77 13.64 -3.50
CA GLY A 14 10.13 13.64 -4.02
C GLY A 14 11.11 13.38 -2.88
N GLN A 15 11.86 12.27 -3.00
CA GLN A 15 13.19 12.04 -2.43
C GLN A 15 13.43 12.54 -0.99
N ASN A 16 13.26 11.68 0.01
CA ASN A 16 14.08 11.75 1.21
C ASN A 16 14.07 10.41 1.96
N ASP A 17 15.10 9.62 1.70
CA ASP A 17 15.53 8.52 2.56
C ASP A 17 16.06 9.12 3.87
N ARG A 18 15.26 9.13 4.93
CA ARG A 18 15.74 9.26 6.31
C ARG A 18 14.98 8.31 7.23
N ILE A 19 15.77 7.51 7.92
CA ILE A 19 15.47 6.49 8.92
C ILE A 19 14.48 7.04 9.97
N ALA A 20 13.54 6.22 10.43
CA ALA A 20 12.90 6.46 11.73
C ALA A 20 12.82 5.14 12.52
N PRO A 21 13.66 4.95 13.55
CA PRO A 21 13.27 4.17 14.71
C PRO A 21 12.62 5.13 15.74
N ASP A 22 11.48 4.77 16.28
CA ASP A 22 11.44 4.18 17.62
C ASP A 22 9.99 3.90 17.99
N SER A 23 9.83 2.78 18.66
CA SER A 23 8.58 2.24 19.15
C SER A 23 7.84 3.20 20.11
N PHE A 24 6.51 3.15 20.06
CA PHE A 24 5.62 3.46 21.19
C PHE A 24 5.40 4.94 21.60
N ARG A 25 4.50 5.63 20.88
CA ARG A 25 3.49 6.50 21.54
C ARG A 25 2.28 6.78 20.65
N TYR A 26 1.37 5.80 20.51
CA TYR A 26 0.11 6.00 19.79
C TYR A 26 -0.96 6.65 20.69
N LYS A 27 -0.87 7.97 20.95
CA LYS A 27 -1.95 8.75 21.59
C LYS A 27 -2.69 9.57 20.52
N ARG A 28 -3.98 9.25 20.31
CA ARG A 28 -4.92 9.91 19.37
C ARG A 28 -4.34 10.18 17.97
N SER A 29 -3.67 9.17 17.44
CA SER A 29 -2.68 9.35 16.38
C SER A 29 -3.20 8.87 15.03
N SER A 30 -2.63 9.37 13.94
CA SER A 30 -3.04 9.30 12.52
C SER A 30 -3.53 7.95 11.96
N SER A 31 -3.48 6.85 12.71
CA SER A 31 -3.84 5.49 12.27
C SER A 31 -5.33 5.37 12.16
N CYS A 32 -6.10 6.06 13.02
CA CYS A 32 -7.54 6.12 12.84
C CYS A 32 -7.90 6.88 11.56
N ILE A 33 -7.18 7.96 11.24
CA ILE A 33 -7.42 8.73 10.01
C ILE A 33 -7.10 7.88 8.78
N HIS A 34 -5.97 7.19 8.76
CA HIS A 34 -5.59 6.33 7.63
C HIS A 34 -6.48 5.09 7.51
N TYR A 35 -6.88 4.48 8.63
CA TYR A 35 -7.86 3.39 8.65
C TYR A 35 -9.22 3.86 8.11
N GLU A 36 -9.73 5.00 8.57
CA GLU A 36 -11.01 5.55 8.12
C GLU A 36 -10.96 6.02 6.67
N THR A 37 -9.85 6.64 6.24
CA THR A 37 -9.64 6.97 4.83
C THR A 37 -9.59 5.72 3.98
N PHE A 38 -8.82 4.71 4.38
CA PHE A 38 -8.69 3.47 3.61
C PHE A 38 -10.01 2.68 3.58
N LYS A 39 -10.75 2.62 4.68
CA LYS A 39 -12.09 2.02 4.76
C LYS A 39 -13.10 2.77 3.88
N LYS A 40 -12.96 4.09 3.75
CA LYS A 40 -13.78 4.90 2.83
C LYS A 40 -13.36 4.73 1.38
N THR A 41 -12.09 4.52 1.10
CA THR A 41 -11.61 4.30 -0.28
C THR A 41 -11.89 2.89 -0.76
N LEU A 42 -11.85 1.88 0.13
CA LEU A 42 -12.00 0.46 -0.20
C LEU A 42 -13.23 0.17 -1.10
N PRO A 43 -14.45 0.67 -0.81
CA PRO A 43 -15.61 0.46 -1.69
C PRO A 43 -15.39 0.95 -3.12
N PHE A 44 -14.68 2.07 -3.31
CA PHE A 44 -14.34 2.60 -4.62
C PHE A 44 -13.24 1.78 -5.31
N MET A 45 -12.27 1.25 -4.54
CA MET A 45 -11.20 0.39 -5.08
C MET A 45 -11.74 -0.90 -5.66
N VAL A 46 -12.69 -1.48 -4.94
CA VAL A 46 -13.21 -2.80 -5.27
C VAL A 46 -14.42 -2.72 -6.18
N GLU A 47 -14.96 -1.53 -6.48
CA GLU A 47 -16.22 -1.34 -7.23
C GLU A 47 -16.29 -2.20 -8.50
N HIS A 48 -15.20 -2.23 -9.27
CA HIS A 48 -15.06 -2.94 -10.54
C HIS A 48 -14.69 -4.43 -10.40
N LEU A 49 -14.44 -4.91 -9.18
CA LEU A 49 -14.08 -6.30 -8.92
C LEU A 49 -15.32 -7.18 -8.79
N SER A 50 -15.13 -8.48 -9.06
CA SER A 50 -16.16 -9.48 -8.83
C SER A 50 -16.53 -9.57 -7.33
N PRO A 51 -17.75 -10.03 -6.99
CA PRO A 51 -18.15 -10.21 -5.60
C PRO A 51 -17.19 -11.12 -4.79
N GLU A 52 -16.65 -12.15 -5.43
CA GLU A 52 -15.70 -13.07 -4.80
C GLU A 52 -14.36 -12.37 -4.45
N GLU A 53 -13.84 -11.55 -5.36
CA GLU A 53 -12.63 -10.76 -5.10
C GLU A 53 -12.84 -9.74 -3.98
N LYS A 54 -14.01 -9.09 -3.94
CA LYS A 54 -14.40 -8.18 -2.86
C LYS A 54 -14.34 -8.88 -1.51
N GLU A 55 -15.02 -10.03 -1.39
CA GLU A 55 -15.07 -10.82 -0.17
C GLU A 55 -13.67 -11.28 0.27
N ASN A 56 -12.86 -11.77 -0.67
CA ASN A 56 -11.49 -12.18 -0.38
C ASN A 56 -10.63 -11.03 0.18
N ILE A 57 -10.71 -9.84 -0.43
CA ILE A 57 -9.99 -8.65 0.03
C ILE A 57 -10.46 -8.24 1.43
N GLU A 58 -11.76 -8.25 1.68
CA GLU A 58 -12.32 -7.90 3.00
C GLU A 58 -11.84 -8.86 4.09
N ILE A 59 -11.81 -10.17 3.81
CA ILE A 59 -11.27 -11.17 4.74
C ILE A 59 -9.79 -10.92 5.03
N VAL A 60 -8.97 -10.78 3.99
CA VAL A 60 -7.52 -10.51 4.12
C VAL A 60 -7.29 -9.23 4.92
N PHE A 61 -8.00 -8.16 4.57
CA PHE A 61 -7.89 -6.86 5.23
C PHE A 61 -8.27 -6.95 6.71
N SER A 62 -9.40 -7.58 7.03
CA SER A 62 -9.84 -7.80 8.41
C SER A 62 -8.80 -8.57 9.22
N ARG A 63 -8.20 -9.62 8.65
CA ARG A 63 -7.15 -10.40 9.31
C ARG A 63 -5.88 -9.58 9.55
N LEU A 64 -5.51 -8.69 8.64
CA LEU A 64 -4.36 -7.79 8.80
C LEU A 64 -4.62 -6.72 9.86
N VAL A 65 -5.80 -6.08 9.86
CA VAL A 65 -6.17 -5.05 10.86
C VAL A 65 -6.21 -5.62 12.28
N ASN A 66 -6.66 -6.87 12.44
CA ASN A 66 -6.69 -7.55 13.72
C ASN A 66 -5.33 -8.12 14.17
N ASN A 67 -4.27 -7.96 13.37
CA ASN A 67 -2.91 -8.32 13.72
C ASN A 67 -2.06 -7.04 13.92
N PRO A 68 -1.39 -6.82 15.06
CA PRO A 68 -0.60 -5.60 15.29
C PRO A 68 0.47 -5.34 14.22
N LYS A 69 1.19 -6.37 13.76
CA LYS A 69 2.18 -6.26 12.68
C LYS A 69 1.50 -6.03 11.33
N GLY A 70 0.35 -6.67 11.11
CA GLY A 70 -0.47 -6.47 9.90
C GLY A 70 -0.99 -5.04 9.77
N LEU A 71 -1.52 -4.46 10.85
CA LEU A 71 -2.00 -3.07 10.87
C LEU A 71 -0.85 -2.08 10.59
N TYR A 72 0.31 -2.31 11.20
CA TYR A 72 1.51 -1.52 10.91
C TYR A 72 1.90 -1.61 9.43
N ALA A 73 1.97 -2.83 8.89
CA ALA A 73 2.30 -3.06 7.48
C ALA A 73 1.32 -2.38 6.52
N LEU A 74 0.01 -2.43 6.80
CA LEU A 74 -1.03 -1.75 6.00
C LEU A 74 -0.80 -0.25 5.95
N ILE A 75 -0.61 0.38 7.12
CA ILE A 75 -0.45 1.83 7.22
C ILE A 75 0.86 2.27 6.58
N ASP A 76 1.94 1.55 6.85
CA ASP A 76 3.25 1.88 6.30
C ASP A 76 3.27 1.73 4.78
N TYR A 77 2.72 0.63 4.25
CA TYR A 77 2.68 0.39 2.81
C TYR A 77 1.80 1.41 2.08
N LEU A 78 0.66 1.77 2.67
CA LEU A 78 -0.22 2.81 2.14
C LEU A 78 0.50 4.16 2.04
N ASN A 79 1.27 4.54 3.06
CA ASN A 79 2.07 5.78 3.06
C ASN A 79 3.29 5.69 2.13
N PHE A 80 3.82 4.49 1.93
CA PHE A 80 5.03 4.25 1.15
C PHE A 80 4.76 4.22 -0.36
N LYS A 81 3.79 3.43 -0.81
CA LYS A 81 3.50 3.22 -2.24
C LYS A 81 2.18 3.77 -2.73
N GLY A 82 1.30 4.18 -1.82
CA GLY A 82 -0.06 4.55 -2.15
C GLY A 82 -1.02 3.37 -2.13
N ASP A 83 -2.24 3.67 -2.48
CA ASP A 83 -3.41 2.82 -2.31
C ASP A 83 -3.66 1.93 -3.55
N GLY A 84 -3.08 2.28 -4.70
CA GLY A 84 -3.14 1.51 -5.94
C GLY A 84 -4.32 1.85 -6.84
N THR A 85 -5.01 2.96 -6.57
CA THR A 85 -6.20 3.40 -7.32
C THR A 85 -5.89 4.41 -8.40
N SER A 86 -4.71 5.04 -8.35
CA SER A 86 -4.30 5.99 -9.37
C SER A 86 -3.79 5.25 -10.61
N GLU A 87 -4.24 5.65 -11.80
CA GLU A 87 -3.66 5.16 -13.08
C GLU A 87 -2.15 5.39 -13.15
N LYS A 88 -1.64 6.40 -12.42
CA LYS A 88 -0.20 6.73 -12.31
C LYS A 88 0.60 5.72 -11.47
N GLU A 89 -0.08 4.86 -10.72
CA GLU A 89 0.49 3.78 -9.92
C GLU A 89 0.45 2.43 -10.64
N THR A 90 0.39 2.47 -11.97
CA THR A 90 0.42 1.29 -12.82
C THR A 90 1.51 1.41 -13.89
N TYR A 91 2.13 0.29 -14.22
CA TYR A 91 2.95 0.13 -15.42
C TYR A 91 2.33 -1.01 -16.23
N ASN A 92 2.03 -0.77 -17.51
CA ASN A 92 1.40 -1.77 -18.39
C ASN A 92 0.11 -2.36 -17.80
N GLY A 93 -0.70 -1.54 -17.10
CA GLY A 93 -1.92 -1.99 -16.42
C GLY A 93 -1.68 -2.82 -15.15
N GLN A 94 -0.42 -3.00 -14.72
CA GLN A 94 -0.07 -3.68 -13.48
C GLN A 94 0.22 -2.66 -12.39
N GLY A 95 -0.65 -2.62 -11.38
CA GLY A 95 -0.47 -1.80 -10.18
C GLY A 95 0.44 -2.44 -9.15
N TRP A 96 1.05 -1.62 -8.30
CA TRP A 96 1.87 -2.04 -7.16
C TRP A 96 1.38 -1.49 -5.82
N GLY A 97 0.20 -0.88 -5.80
CA GLY A 97 -0.36 -0.29 -4.60
C GLY A 97 -0.97 -1.34 -3.67
N LEU A 98 -1.51 -0.87 -2.55
CA LEU A 98 -2.04 -1.73 -1.50
C LEU A 98 -3.13 -2.69 -2.01
N LEU A 99 -4.01 -2.24 -2.91
CA LEU A 99 -5.05 -3.09 -3.50
C LEU A 99 -4.48 -4.35 -4.16
N GLN A 100 -3.45 -4.21 -5.00
CA GLN A 100 -2.85 -5.34 -5.71
C GLN A 100 -2.11 -6.29 -4.77
N VAL A 101 -1.63 -5.78 -3.62
CA VAL A 101 -1.08 -6.62 -2.55
C VAL A 101 -2.19 -7.48 -1.97
N LEU A 102 -3.31 -6.86 -1.56
CA LEU A 102 -4.44 -7.58 -0.95
C LEU A 102 -5.06 -8.62 -1.90
N GLN A 103 -5.22 -8.28 -3.18
CA GLN A 103 -5.73 -9.19 -4.21
C GLN A 103 -4.88 -10.45 -4.41
N GLY A 104 -3.58 -10.37 -4.11
CA GLY A 104 -2.66 -11.48 -4.31
C GLY A 104 -2.51 -12.42 -3.11
N ILE A 105 -3.23 -12.17 -2.01
CA ILE A 105 -3.14 -12.95 -0.79
C ILE A 105 -4.34 -13.88 -0.70
N SER A 106 -4.09 -15.16 -0.41
CA SER A 106 -5.18 -16.09 -0.12
C SER A 106 -5.86 -15.74 1.21
N PRO A 107 -7.21 -15.68 1.27
CA PRO A 107 -7.93 -15.45 2.53
C PRO A 107 -7.67 -16.56 3.56
N TYR A 108 -7.21 -17.73 3.12
CA TYR A 108 -6.89 -18.90 3.94
C TYR A 108 -5.42 -18.99 4.34
N SER A 109 -4.61 -17.95 4.09
CA SER A 109 -3.19 -17.97 4.44
C SER A 109 -3.00 -18.27 5.94
N ARG A 110 -2.04 -19.13 6.26
CA ARG A 110 -1.71 -19.46 7.67
C ARG A 110 -1.06 -18.28 8.38
N ASP A 111 -0.18 -17.56 7.67
CA ASP A 111 0.47 -16.34 8.16
C ASP A 111 0.17 -15.20 7.20
N ILE A 112 -0.79 -14.36 7.60
CA ILE A 112 -1.29 -13.27 6.78
C ILE A 112 -0.26 -12.16 6.59
N VAL A 113 0.63 -11.94 7.57
CA VAL A 113 1.65 -10.88 7.51
C VAL A 113 2.81 -11.32 6.62
N ALA A 114 3.27 -12.56 6.76
CA ALA A 114 4.25 -13.14 5.83
C ALA A 114 3.74 -13.11 4.38
N SER A 115 2.48 -13.49 4.16
CA SER A 115 1.88 -13.43 2.82
C SER A 115 1.79 -12.01 2.27
N PHE A 116 1.52 -11.03 3.13
CA PHE A 116 1.55 -9.62 2.75
C PHE A 116 2.93 -9.17 2.31
N VAL A 117 3.96 -9.51 3.09
CA VAL A 117 5.36 -9.20 2.80
C VAL A 117 5.80 -9.83 1.48
N ASP A 118 5.56 -11.13 1.31
CA ASP A 118 5.91 -11.85 0.08
C ASP A 118 5.22 -11.23 -1.14
N ARG A 119 3.93 -10.91 -1.03
CA ARG A 119 3.18 -10.32 -2.14
C ARG A 119 3.67 -8.92 -2.48
N ALA A 120 3.93 -8.08 -1.48
CA ALA A 120 4.51 -6.75 -1.68
C ALA A 120 5.87 -6.83 -2.39
N LYS A 121 6.75 -7.75 -1.99
CA LYS A 121 8.05 -7.95 -2.66
C LYS A 121 7.91 -8.34 -4.13
N ILE A 122 6.95 -9.22 -4.45
CA ILE A 122 6.67 -9.62 -5.83
C ILE A 122 6.26 -8.41 -6.66
N LEU A 123 5.31 -7.60 -6.19
CA LEU A 123 4.82 -6.43 -6.92
C LEU A 123 5.89 -5.35 -7.09
N LEU A 124 6.70 -5.09 -6.07
CA LEU A 124 7.81 -4.14 -6.15
C LEU A 124 8.86 -4.59 -7.18
N THR A 125 9.15 -5.88 -7.23
CA THR A 125 10.07 -6.45 -8.22
C THR A 125 9.49 -6.36 -9.63
N GLN A 126 8.19 -6.65 -9.80
CA GLN A 126 7.48 -6.50 -11.07
C GLN A 126 7.46 -5.04 -11.55
N ARG A 127 7.19 -4.09 -10.66
CA ARG A 127 7.25 -2.65 -10.94
C ARG A 127 8.60 -2.25 -11.54
N VAL A 128 9.70 -2.66 -10.89
CA VAL A 128 11.04 -2.30 -11.37
C VAL A 128 11.35 -2.92 -12.73
N ARG A 129 10.91 -4.17 -12.96
CA ARG A 129 11.03 -4.83 -14.27
C ARG A 129 10.24 -4.11 -15.37
N ASN A 130 9.07 -3.57 -15.04
CA ASN A 130 8.21 -2.86 -15.97
C ASN A 130 8.54 -1.36 -16.09
N SER A 131 9.44 -0.83 -15.25
CA SER A 131 9.79 0.58 -15.25
C SER A 131 10.59 0.94 -16.50
N PRO A 132 10.35 2.13 -17.10
CA PRO A 132 11.21 2.67 -18.15
C PRO A 132 12.68 2.74 -17.69
N PRO A 133 13.66 2.41 -18.56
CA PRO A 133 15.08 2.44 -18.22
C PRO A 133 15.54 3.80 -17.66
N ASP A 134 14.98 4.89 -18.17
CA ASP A 134 15.33 6.27 -17.78
C ASP A 134 15.05 6.58 -16.30
N ARG A 135 14.13 5.85 -15.66
CA ARG A 135 13.84 6.02 -14.23
C ARG A 135 14.85 5.31 -13.33
N ASN A 136 15.50 4.27 -13.83
CA ASN A 136 16.51 3.47 -13.12
C ASN A 136 16.07 3.09 -11.69
N GLU A 137 14.84 2.57 -11.54
CA GLU A 137 14.26 2.25 -10.22
C GLU A 137 14.96 1.07 -9.52
N GLN A 138 15.77 0.30 -10.25
CA GLN A 138 16.54 -0.85 -9.74
C GLN A 138 17.40 -0.49 -8.52
N LYS A 139 17.91 0.75 -8.46
CA LYS A 139 18.72 1.23 -7.33
C LYS A 139 17.96 1.27 -6.01
N TRP A 140 16.64 1.42 -6.04
CA TRP A 140 15.80 1.51 -4.85
C TRP A 140 15.20 0.17 -4.43
N LEU A 141 15.17 -0.83 -5.32
CA LEU A 141 14.54 -2.12 -5.05
C LEU A 141 15.05 -2.74 -3.75
N LYS A 142 16.37 -2.77 -3.56
CA LYS A 142 16.98 -3.34 -2.35
C LYS A 142 16.46 -2.66 -1.07
N GLY A 143 16.37 -1.33 -1.06
CA GLY A 143 15.86 -0.57 0.09
C GLY A 143 14.37 -0.83 0.33
N TRP A 144 13.59 -0.97 -0.75
CA TRP A 144 12.17 -1.29 -0.65
C TRP A 144 11.91 -2.68 -0.10
N LEU A 145 12.68 -3.69 -0.56
CA LEU A 145 12.56 -5.06 -0.04
C LEU A 145 12.93 -5.12 1.45
N ASN A 146 14.03 -4.46 1.84
CA ASN A 146 14.44 -4.37 3.24
C ASN A 146 13.36 -3.71 4.11
N ARG A 147 12.70 -2.64 3.61
CA ARG A 147 11.61 -1.98 4.34
C ARG A 147 10.44 -2.92 4.59
N VAL A 148 10.03 -3.70 3.58
CA VAL A 148 8.90 -4.62 3.72
C VAL A 148 9.27 -5.80 4.63
N ASP A 149 10.54 -6.22 4.65
CA ASP A 149 11.03 -7.26 5.56
C ASP A 149 10.86 -6.92 7.04
N THR A 150 10.99 -5.64 7.41
CA THR A 150 10.82 -5.22 8.82
C THR A 150 9.40 -5.40 9.34
N TYR A 151 8.42 -5.73 8.50
CA TYR A 151 7.06 -6.01 8.95
C TYR A 151 6.93 -7.36 9.67
N LEU A 152 7.91 -8.26 9.49
CA LEU A 152 7.95 -9.57 10.15
C LEU A 152 8.67 -9.53 11.49
N GLU A 153 9.46 -8.49 11.75
CA GLU A 153 10.25 -8.31 12.97
C GLU A 153 9.37 -7.98 14.18
#